data_AF-A0A7R9DNZ1-F1
#
_entry.id   AF-A0A7R9DNZ1-F1
#
_cell.length_a   1.000
_cell.length_b   1.000
_cell.length_c   1.000
_cell.angle_alpha   90.00
_cell.angle_beta   90.00
_cell.angle_gamma   90.00
#
_symmetry.space_group_name_H-M   'P 1'
#
loop_
_entity.id
_entity.type
_entity.pdbx_description
1 polymer ?
#
loop_
_entity_poly.entity_id
_entity_poly.type
_entity_poly.pdbx_seq_one_letter_code
_entity_poly.pdbx_strand_id
1 'polypeptide(L)'
;MGRLKFKPRSGELGGFFLDGSPISLSTQMQSSVVSIFIPATARSGGNCSGDRPYLSVLWEPSTSGGRILRDLDSNQLNLYMAQGTSTYFVDAIDLYLMMDAFPDAVEPVLSTNATNLRLFETSKQRSFTCSREEVVLMGRVELVVVNVRLQAFNNDSTVTDFHQGTPLAPFRAYTARYS
;
A
#
# COMPACT_ATOMS: atom_id res chain seq x y z
N MET A 1 -19.48 15.67 -41.24
CA MET A 1 -19.29 14.28 -41.68
C MET A 1 -17.82 13.92 -41.55
N GLY A 2 -17.49 12.65 -41.28
CA GLY A 2 -16.11 12.19 -41.03
C GLY A 2 -15.99 11.45 -39.69
N ARG A 3 -15.43 10.24 -39.70
CA ARG A 3 -15.53 9.24 -38.62
C ARG A 3 -14.25 8.40 -38.55
N LEU A 4 -13.34 8.62 -37.60
CA LEU A 4 -12.12 7.79 -37.48
C LEU A 4 -11.69 7.46 -36.05
N LYS A 5 -11.05 6.30 -35.91
CA LYS A 5 -10.62 5.66 -34.66
C LYS A 5 -9.11 5.74 -34.46
N PHE A 6 -8.71 5.75 -33.19
CA PHE A 6 -7.32 5.69 -32.73
C PHE A 6 -6.72 4.28 -32.84
N LYS A 7 -5.37 4.23 -32.92
CA LYS A 7 -4.57 3.13 -32.36
C LYS A 7 -3.11 3.58 -32.12
N PRO A 8 -2.73 4.04 -30.91
CA PRO A 8 -1.31 4.17 -30.57
C PRO A 8 -0.75 2.79 -30.20
N ARG A 9 0.30 2.37 -30.89
CA ARG A 9 1.29 1.43 -30.34
C ARG A 9 2.60 2.18 -30.17
N SER A 10 3.30 1.91 -29.08
CA SER A 10 4.72 2.23 -28.99
C SER A 10 5.46 1.36 -30.02
N GLY A 11 5.99 2.00 -31.07
CA GLY A 11 6.61 1.33 -32.22
C GLY A 11 5.76 1.38 -33.50
N GLU A 12 6.37 1.96 -34.54
CA GLU A 12 5.94 2.06 -35.95
C GLU A 12 4.86 3.10 -36.34
N LEU A 13 5.09 3.73 -37.50
CA LEU A 13 4.23 4.72 -38.16
C LEU A 13 3.43 4.07 -39.29
N GLY A 14 2.11 4.28 -39.31
CA GLY A 14 1.24 3.94 -40.44
C GLY A 14 -0.23 4.30 -40.14
N GLY A 15 -0.93 4.93 -41.08
CA GLY A 15 -2.34 5.32 -40.94
C GLY A 15 -3.14 5.11 -42.23
N PHE A 16 -4.49 5.22 -42.20
CA PHE A 16 -5.39 5.34 -43.37
C PHE A 16 -6.84 5.75 -42.99
N PHE A 17 -7.69 5.99 -44.00
CA PHE A 17 -9.04 6.63 -43.99
C PHE A 17 -10.04 5.85 -44.90
N LEU A 18 -11.38 5.99 -44.93
CA LEU A 18 -12.45 6.64 -44.13
C LEU A 18 -13.83 6.09 -44.63
N ASP A 19 -14.89 5.97 -43.82
CA ASP A 19 -16.30 6.15 -44.32
C ASP A 19 -17.40 6.31 -43.24
N GLY A 20 -18.52 6.94 -43.61
CA GLY A 20 -19.88 6.60 -43.13
C GLY A 20 -20.51 7.46 -42.05
N SER A 21 -20.71 6.88 -40.86
CA SER A 21 -21.70 7.33 -39.84
C SER A 21 -21.06 8.15 -38.69
N PRO A 22 -21.76 8.52 -37.59
CA PRO A 22 -21.10 9.11 -36.41
C PRO A 22 -20.62 8.02 -35.43
N ILE A 23 -19.30 7.90 -35.19
CA ILE A 23 -18.76 6.98 -34.16
C ILE A 23 -18.90 7.76 -32.86
N SER A 24 -19.68 7.22 -31.91
CA SER A 24 -19.46 7.58 -30.51
C SER A 24 -18.25 6.79 -30.03
N LEU A 25 -17.11 7.47 -29.88
CA LEU A 25 -15.94 6.96 -29.17
C LEU A 25 -16.08 7.35 -27.71
N SER A 26 -16.91 6.61 -26.97
CA SER A 26 -16.79 6.60 -25.51
C SER A 26 -15.53 5.81 -25.17
N THR A 27 -14.40 6.52 -25.10
CA THR A 27 -13.18 6.00 -24.51
C THR A 27 -13.14 6.46 -23.06
N GLN A 28 -13.94 5.84 -22.20
CA GLN A 28 -13.77 6.00 -20.75
C GLN A 28 -12.50 5.27 -20.31
N MET A 29 -11.33 5.88 -20.59
CA MET A 29 -10.10 5.64 -19.83
C MET A 29 -10.23 6.29 -18.44
N GLN A 30 -11.23 5.86 -17.68
CA GLN A 30 -11.40 6.29 -16.30
C GLN A 30 -10.65 5.28 -15.43
N SER A 31 -9.36 5.53 -15.21
CA SER A 31 -8.57 4.78 -14.23
C SER A 31 -9.21 4.98 -12.86
N SER A 32 -9.91 3.95 -12.38
CA SER A 32 -10.49 3.93 -11.05
C SER A 32 -9.38 3.61 -10.04
N VAL A 33 -8.92 4.65 -9.35
CA VAL A 33 -8.15 4.49 -8.12
C VAL A 33 -9.09 3.98 -7.04
N VAL A 34 -8.74 2.88 -6.38
CA VAL A 34 -9.47 2.36 -5.22
C VAL A 34 -8.62 2.57 -3.98
N SER A 35 -9.25 3.03 -2.92
CA SER A 35 -8.63 3.22 -1.60
C SER A 35 -9.04 2.10 -0.66
N ILE A 36 -8.06 1.38 -0.13
CA ILE A 36 -8.23 0.44 0.99
C ILE A 36 -7.82 1.17 2.27
N PHE A 37 -8.64 1.07 3.30
CA PHE A 37 -8.33 1.56 4.65
C PHE A 37 -7.98 0.35 5.51
N ILE A 38 -6.86 0.41 6.24
CA ILE A 38 -6.60 -0.61 7.28
C ILE A 38 -7.59 -0.36 8.43
N PRO A 39 -8.42 -1.34 8.80
CA PRO A 39 -9.44 -1.17 9.82
C PRO A 39 -8.83 -1.11 11.22
N ALA A 40 -9.52 -0.44 12.16
CA ALA A 40 -9.11 -0.41 13.57
C ALA A 40 -9.12 -1.79 14.26
N THR A 41 -9.75 -2.80 13.63
CA THR A 41 -9.75 -4.21 14.05
C THR A 41 -8.54 -5.01 13.52
N ALA A 42 -7.64 -4.38 12.75
CA ALA A 42 -6.43 -5.02 12.27
C ALA A 42 -5.56 -5.52 13.44
N ARG A 43 -5.00 -6.71 13.29
CA ARG A 43 -4.15 -7.35 14.30
C ARG A 43 -2.71 -6.97 14.05
N SER A 44 -2.01 -6.51 15.09
CA SER A 44 -0.56 -6.32 15.03
C SER A 44 0.19 -7.53 15.57
N GLY A 45 1.31 -7.87 14.94
CA GLY A 45 2.29 -8.84 15.38
C GLY A 45 3.68 -8.39 14.93
N GLY A 46 4.69 -9.25 15.06
CA GLY A 46 6.03 -8.89 14.59
C GLY A 46 7.13 -9.75 15.20
N ASN A 47 8.37 -9.38 14.88
CA ASN A 47 9.55 -9.96 15.50
C ASN A 47 10.52 -8.84 15.89
N CYS A 48 10.90 -8.78 17.15
CA CYS A 48 11.90 -7.84 17.67
C CYS A 48 13.33 -8.37 17.63
N SER A 49 13.52 -9.65 17.27
CA SER A 49 14.77 -10.39 17.40
C SER A 49 15.38 -10.75 16.03
N GLY A 50 16.71 -10.72 15.93
CA GLY A 50 17.46 -11.02 14.71
C GLY A 50 17.80 -9.78 13.88
N ASP A 51 18.43 -9.99 12.73
CA ASP A 51 19.08 -8.92 11.95
C ASP A 51 18.10 -7.93 11.30
N ARG A 52 16.82 -8.32 11.16
CA ARG A 52 15.79 -7.51 10.51
C ARG A 52 14.45 -7.54 11.28
N PRO A 53 14.34 -6.82 12.40
CA PRO A 53 13.10 -6.74 13.17
C PRO A 53 11.99 -6.06 12.36
N TYR A 54 10.75 -6.47 12.59
CA TYR A 54 9.59 -5.97 11.84
C TYR A 54 8.32 -5.89 12.68
N LEU A 55 7.47 -4.93 12.33
CA LEU A 55 6.08 -4.84 12.74
C LEU A 55 5.21 -5.37 11.59
N SER A 56 4.28 -6.27 11.88
CA SER A 56 3.30 -6.78 10.92
C SER A 56 1.89 -6.35 11.32
N VAL A 57 1.09 -5.92 10.35
CA VAL A 57 -0.32 -5.56 10.52
C VAL A 57 -1.13 -6.42 9.56
N LEU A 58 -2.05 -7.22 10.10
CA LEU A 58 -2.89 -8.15 9.34
C LEU A 58 -4.37 -7.76 9.47
N TRP A 59 -5.09 -7.72 8.35
CA TRP A 59 -6.52 -7.43 8.33
C TRP A 59 -7.28 -8.24 7.29
N GLU A 60 -8.52 -8.57 7.59
CA GLU A 60 -9.40 -9.27 6.66
C GLU A 60 -9.72 -8.37 5.45
N PRO A 61 -9.81 -8.93 4.23
CA PRO A 61 -10.26 -8.16 3.07
C PRO A 61 -11.71 -7.73 3.24
N SER A 62 -12.05 -6.54 2.73
CA SER A 62 -13.42 -6.01 2.74
C SER A 62 -14.30 -6.76 1.72
N THR A 63 -14.55 -8.05 1.99
CA THR A 63 -15.30 -8.92 1.09
C THR A 63 -16.78 -8.55 1.05
N SER A 64 -17.25 -8.15 -0.13
CA SER A 64 -18.68 -8.16 -0.49
C SER A 64 -19.05 -9.40 -1.32
N GLY A 65 -18.08 -10.28 -1.61
CA GLY A 65 -18.14 -11.25 -2.72
C GLY A 65 -17.67 -12.68 -2.46
N GLY A 66 -17.72 -13.20 -1.23
CA GLY A 66 -17.88 -14.64 -0.92
C GLY A 66 -16.84 -15.67 -1.43
N ARG A 67 -15.73 -15.27 -2.07
CA ARG A 67 -14.66 -16.20 -2.49
C ARG A 67 -13.60 -16.32 -1.41
N ILE A 68 -13.54 -17.47 -0.76
CA ILE A 68 -12.53 -17.78 0.26
C ILE A 68 -11.35 -18.49 -0.42
N LEU A 69 -10.23 -17.78 -0.59
CA LEU A 69 -8.95 -18.34 -1.03
C LEU A 69 -8.15 -18.78 0.22
N ARG A 70 -8.42 -20.02 0.64
CA ARG A 70 -8.12 -20.63 1.96
C ARG A 70 -6.68 -20.58 2.50
N ASP A 71 -5.72 -20.08 1.72
CA ASP A 71 -4.31 -20.04 2.11
C ASP A 71 -3.81 -18.60 2.38
N LEU A 72 -4.62 -17.58 2.07
CA LEU A 72 -4.30 -16.15 2.24
C LEU A 72 -5.54 -15.35 2.70
N ASP A 73 -6.14 -15.75 3.83
CA ASP A 73 -7.38 -15.14 4.36
C ASP A 73 -7.21 -13.68 4.89
N SER A 74 -6.03 -13.07 4.78
CA SER A 74 -5.77 -11.71 5.27
C SER A 74 -4.79 -10.92 4.40
N ASN A 75 -5.09 -9.64 4.22
CA ASN A 75 -4.11 -8.63 3.80
C ASN A 75 -3.03 -8.47 4.89
N GLN A 76 -1.81 -8.12 4.48
CA GLN A 76 -0.67 -7.97 5.38
C GLN A 76 0.23 -6.81 4.96
N LEU A 77 0.60 -5.97 5.93
CA LEU A 77 1.59 -4.89 5.81
C LEU A 77 2.73 -5.18 6.80
N ASN A 78 3.95 -5.31 6.30
CA ASN A 78 5.14 -5.49 7.12
C ASN A 78 6.01 -4.22 7.03
N LEU A 79 6.37 -3.64 8.17
CA LEU A 79 7.31 -2.53 8.30
C LEU A 79 8.62 -3.06 8.90
N TYR A 80 9.68 -3.10 8.11
CA TYR A 80 11.00 -3.55 8.55
C TYR A 80 11.80 -2.38 9.13
N MET A 81 12.30 -2.56 10.34
CA MET A 81 13.04 -1.55 11.08
C MET A 81 14.54 -1.76 10.92
N ALA A 82 15.27 -0.69 10.64
CA ALA A 82 16.73 -0.66 10.71
C ALA A 82 17.19 0.28 11.83
N GLN A 83 18.41 0.07 12.30
CA GLN A 83 19.06 0.93 13.28
C GLN A 83 20.41 1.43 12.77
N GLY A 84 20.64 2.73 12.89
CA GLY A 84 21.96 3.35 12.77
C GLY A 84 22.74 3.26 14.08
N THR A 85 23.75 4.11 14.24
CA THR A 85 24.50 4.24 15.51
C THR A 85 23.62 4.80 16.62
N SER A 86 22.96 5.94 16.38
CA SER A 86 22.12 6.65 17.36
C SER A 86 20.62 6.73 16.99
N THR A 87 20.25 6.36 15.77
CA THR A 87 18.87 6.43 15.24
C THR A 87 18.28 5.07 14.89
N TYR A 88 16.97 5.02 14.67
CA TYR A 88 16.26 3.96 13.95
C TYR A 88 15.29 4.58 12.94
N PHE A 89 14.88 3.79 11.95
CA PHE A 89 13.95 4.16 10.88
C PHE A 89 13.29 2.92 10.28
N VAL A 90 12.23 3.11 9.50
CA VAL A 90 11.69 2.05 8.63
C VAL A 90 12.52 2.01 7.34
N ASP A 91 13.16 0.87 7.09
CA ASP A 91 14.06 0.58 5.95
C ASP A 91 13.32 -0.05 4.76
N ALA A 92 12.29 -0.84 5.03
CA ALA A 92 11.48 -1.45 3.99
C ALA A 92 10.04 -1.64 4.42
N ILE A 93 9.18 -1.71 3.42
CA ILE A 93 7.77 -2.01 3.55
C ILE A 93 7.44 -3.11 2.55
N ASP A 94 6.90 -4.23 3.01
CA ASP A 94 6.27 -5.24 2.15
C ASP A 94 4.75 -5.18 2.35
N LEU A 95 3.99 -5.28 1.26
CA LEU A 95 2.53 -5.22 1.26
C LEU A 95 1.96 -6.37 0.42
N TYR A 96 1.05 -7.12 1.04
CA TYR A 96 0.26 -8.19 0.43
C TYR A 96 -1.22 -7.82 0.53
N LEU A 97 -1.90 -7.73 -0.62
CA LEU A 97 -3.31 -7.40 -0.73
C LEU A 97 -4.07 -8.47 -1.49
N MET A 98 -5.18 -8.92 -0.92
CA MET A 98 -6.21 -9.70 -1.61
C MET A 98 -7.01 -8.77 -2.52
N MET A 99 -7.11 -9.15 -3.80
CA MET A 99 -7.70 -8.30 -4.83
C MET A 99 -9.19 -8.57 -5.05
N ASP A 100 -9.87 -9.33 -4.18
CA ASP A 100 -11.31 -9.62 -4.30
C ASP A 100 -12.22 -8.38 -4.21
N ALA A 101 -11.71 -7.27 -3.66
CA ALA A 101 -12.39 -5.96 -3.66
C ALA A 101 -12.34 -5.25 -5.04
N PHE A 102 -11.69 -5.84 -6.04
CA PHE A 102 -11.36 -5.23 -7.33
C PHE A 102 -11.95 -6.06 -8.49
N PRO A 103 -13.15 -5.72 -9.01
CA PRO A 103 -13.89 -6.62 -9.92
C PRO A 103 -13.11 -7.05 -11.17
N ASP A 104 -12.40 -6.11 -11.80
CA ASP A 104 -11.52 -6.33 -12.96
C ASP A 104 -10.03 -6.61 -12.58
N ALA A 105 -9.73 -7.13 -11.38
CA ALA A 105 -8.37 -7.59 -11.07
C ALA A 105 -8.09 -8.92 -11.78
N VAL A 106 -7.00 -8.97 -12.55
CA VAL A 106 -6.56 -10.18 -13.26
C VAL A 106 -5.86 -11.16 -12.31
N GLU A 107 -5.12 -10.64 -11.35
CA GLU A 107 -4.39 -11.40 -10.33
C GLU A 107 -5.18 -11.37 -9.00
N PRO A 108 -5.36 -12.51 -8.31
CA PRO A 108 -6.13 -12.57 -7.06
C PRO A 108 -5.40 -11.92 -5.88
N VAL A 109 -4.08 -11.76 -5.97
CA VAL A 109 -3.22 -11.22 -4.91
C VAL A 109 -2.23 -10.25 -5.53
N LEU A 110 -2.07 -9.09 -4.91
CA LEU A 110 -1.03 -8.11 -5.21
C LEU A 110 0.03 -8.18 -4.11
N SER A 111 1.27 -8.48 -4.50
CA SER A 111 2.45 -8.39 -3.63
C SER A 111 3.38 -7.31 -4.17
N THR A 112 3.79 -6.38 -3.32
CA THR A 112 4.72 -5.30 -3.68
C THR A 112 5.51 -4.83 -2.48
N ASN A 113 6.65 -4.18 -2.73
CA ASN A 113 7.48 -3.63 -1.67
C ASN A 113 8.21 -2.35 -2.07
N ALA A 114 8.78 -1.69 -1.06
CA ALA A 114 9.79 -0.65 -1.18
C ALA A 114 10.91 -0.90 -0.17
N THR A 115 12.15 -0.59 -0.55
CA THR A 115 13.38 -0.88 0.21
C THR A 115 14.34 0.31 0.14
N ASN A 116 15.37 0.32 1.00
CA ASN A 116 16.31 1.46 1.16
C ASN A 116 15.58 2.75 1.58
N LEU A 117 14.50 2.60 2.34
CA LEU A 117 13.72 3.69 2.90
C LEU A 117 14.43 4.26 4.13
N ARG A 118 14.05 5.48 4.50
CA ARG A 118 14.50 6.13 5.74
C ARG A 118 13.36 6.87 6.41
N LEU A 119 12.21 6.21 6.50
CA LEU A 119 10.96 6.79 6.99
C LEU A 119 10.95 6.82 8.52
N PHE A 120 10.31 7.84 9.08
CA PHE A 120 10.08 8.00 10.52
C PHE A 120 11.38 7.98 11.36
N GLU A 121 12.50 8.48 10.82
CA GLU A 121 13.78 8.45 11.52
C GLU A 121 13.73 9.26 12.83
N THR A 122 14.18 8.63 13.92
CA THR A 122 14.37 9.29 15.22
C THR A 122 15.46 8.60 16.05
N SER A 123 15.81 9.19 17.19
CA SER A 123 16.80 8.63 18.12
C SER A 123 16.27 7.40 18.86
N LYS A 124 17.12 6.40 19.14
CA LYS A 124 16.75 5.12 19.80
C LYS A 124 16.03 5.23 21.15
N GLN A 125 16.24 6.34 21.86
CA GLN A 125 15.62 6.62 23.17
C GLN A 125 14.33 7.45 23.08
N ARG A 126 13.81 7.70 21.87
CA ARG A 126 12.64 8.57 21.63
C ARG A 126 11.60 7.86 20.77
N SER A 127 10.34 8.16 21.04
CA SER A 127 9.27 7.93 20.07
C SER A 127 9.35 8.96 18.94
N PHE A 128 8.98 8.54 17.73
CA PHE A 128 8.66 9.41 16.62
C PHE A 128 7.15 9.67 16.62
N THR A 129 6.74 10.92 16.39
CA THR A 129 5.34 11.30 16.21
C THR A 129 5.21 12.23 15.00
N CYS A 130 4.35 11.89 14.04
CA CYS A 130 4.06 12.74 12.89
C CYS A 130 2.54 12.76 12.59
N SER A 131 1.97 13.96 12.56
CA SER A 131 0.59 14.22 12.16
C SER A 131 0.41 14.56 10.68
N ARG A 132 1.52 14.64 9.92
CA ARG A 132 1.47 14.84 8.46
C ARG A 132 1.27 13.50 7.75
N GLU A 133 0.81 13.58 6.52
CA GLU A 133 0.71 12.42 5.62
C GLU A 133 2.09 12.16 5.00
N GLU A 134 2.57 10.93 5.10
CA GLU A 134 3.77 10.43 4.41
C GLU A 134 3.34 9.48 3.30
N VAL A 135 3.90 9.65 2.11
CA VAL A 135 3.48 8.94 0.89
C VAL A 135 4.62 8.05 0.38
N VAL A 136 4.36 6.75 0.25
CA VAL A 136 5.32 5.74 -0.19
C VAL A 136 4.84 5.08 -1.47
N LEU A 137 5.59 5.23 -2.56
CA LEU A 137 5.30 4.61 -3.85
C LEU A 137 5.90 3.19 -3.89
N MET A 138 5.04 2.19 -4.10
CA MET A 138 5.38 0.77 -4.13
C MET A 138 4.82 0.15 -5.43
N GLY A 139 5.54 0.34 -6.53
CA GLY A 139 5.12 -0.11 -7.86
C GLY A 139 3.84 0.57 -8.35
N ARG A 140 2.70 -0.14 -8.24
CA ARG A 140 1.36 0.37 -8.60
C ARG A 140 0.52 0.83 -7.39
N VAL A 141 1.08 0.70 -6.18
CA VAL A 141 0.45 1.12 -4.92
C VAL A 141 1.08 2.42 -4.45
N GLU A 142 0.24 3.34 -3.97
CA GLU A 142 0.63 4.48 -3.15
C GLU A 142 0.14 4.21 -1.72
N LEU A 143 1.07 3.97 -0.80
CA LEU A 143 0.77 3.80 0.62
C LEU A 143 0.89 5.17 1.30
N VAL A 144 -0.23 5.67 1.83
CA VAL A 144 -0.28 6.89 2.62
C VAL A 144 -0.41 6.54 4.09
N VAL A 145 0.57 6.99 4.87
CA VAL A 145 0.66 6.78 6.30
C VAL A 145 0.41 8.11 7.01
N VAL A 146 -0.54 8.16 7.95
CA VAL A 146 -0.93 9.38 8.66
C VAL A 146 -0.92 9.14 10.17
N ASN A 147 -0.78 10.21 10.96
CA ASN A 147 -0.88 10.18 12.44
C ASN A 147 0.02 9.11 13.11
N VAL A 148 1.24 8.93 12.61
CA VAL A 148 2.19 7.94 13.10
C VAL A 148 2.66 8.27 14.51
N ARG A 149 2.60 7.29 15.41
CA ARG A 149 3.39 7.23 16.65
C ARG A 149 4.17 5.92 16.64
N LEU A 150 5.50 5.97 16.63
CA LEU A 150 6.37 4.80 16.51
C LEU A 150 7.47 4.84 17.58
N GLN A 151 7.79 3.68 18.16
CA GLN A 151 9.00 3.47 18.93
C GLN A 151 9.56 2.08 18.64
N ALA A 152 10.87 1.98 18.38
CA ALA A 152 11.58 0.73 18.15
C ALA A 152 12.92 0.72 18.89
N PHE A 153 13.48 -0.46 19.13
CA PHE A 153 14.77 -0.66 19.81
C PHE A 153 14.87 -0.02 21.22
N ASN A 154 13.74 0.18 21.90
CA ASN A 154 13.76 0.64 23.28
C ASN A 154 14.13 -0.53 24.22
N ASN A 155 15.24 -0.38 24.93
CA ASN A 155 15.72 -1.35 25.92
C ASN A 155 15.33 -0.97 27.36
N ASP A 156 14.76 0.21 27.59
CA ASP A 156 14.29 0.61 28.91
C ASP A 156 13.04 -0.20 29.28
N SER A 157 13.10 -0.91 30.40
CA SER A 157 11.98 -1.71 30.94
C SER A 157 10.74 -0.86 31.29
N THR A 158 10.91 0.46 31.34
CA THR A 158 9.86 1.45 31.53
C THR A 158 9.33 1.98 30.19
N VAL A 159 8.63 1.14 29.42
CA VAL A 159 7.76 1.62 28.32
C VAL A 159 6.50 2.23 28.95
N THR A 160 6.63 3.43 29.50
CA THR A 160 5.60 4.07 30.34
C THR A 160 4.44 4.70 29.59
N ASP A 161 4.51 4.83 28.26
CA ASP A 161 3.61 5.73 27.52
C ASP A 161 3.09 5.19 26.17
N PHE A 162 3.01 3.86 26.00
CA PHE A 162 2.08 3.29 25.01
C PHE A 162 0.76 2.97 25.71
N HIS A 163 -0.20 3.90 25.59
CA HIS A 163 -1.59 3.63 25.98
C HIS A 163 -2.15 2.46 25.16
N GLN A 164 -2.17 1.28 25.77
CA GLN A 164 -2.90 0.12 25.27
C GLN A 164 -4.39 0.51 25.16
N GLY A 165 -4.86 0.78 23.95
CA GLY A 165 -6.22 1.25 23.69
C GLY A 165 -6.35 2.43 22.73
N THR A 166 -5.26 3.12 22.36
CA THR A 166 -5.32 4.01 21.18
C THR A 166 -5.29 3.16 19.91
N PRO A 167 -6.27 3.25 18.99
CA PRO A 167 -6.23 2.53 17.73
C PRO A 167 -4.96 2.87 16.96
N LEU A 168 -4.35 1.87 16.30
CA LEU A 168 -3.32 2.13 15.30
C LEU A 168 -3.88 3.11 14.27
N ALA A 169 -3.08 4.11 13.91
CA ALA A 169 -3.52 5.17 13.02
C ALA A 169 -4.00 4.59 11.67
N PRO A 170 -5.02 5.19 11.03
CA PRO A 170 -5.60 4.65 9.82
C PRO A 170 -4.63 4.77 8.64
N PHE A 171 -3.99 3.66 8.27
CA PHE A 171 -3.25 3.57 7.02
C PHE A 171 -4.22 3.58 5.83
N ARG A 172 -3.85 4.27 4.75
CA ARG A 172 -4.57 4.26 3.47
C ARG A 172 -3.67 3.70 2.39
N ALA A 173 -4.05 2.59 1.77
CA ALA A 173 -3.38 2.08 0.59
C ALA A 173 -4.24 2.39 -0.64
N TYR A 174 -3.69 3.16 -1.58
CA TYR A 174 -4.29 3.39 -2.88
C TYR A 174 -3.61 2.47 -3.88
N THR A 175 -4.37 1.80 -4.75
CA THR A 175 -3.79 1.09 -5.88
C THR A 175 -4.30 1.66 -7.19
N ALA A 176 -3.38 1.93 -8.10
CA ALA A 176 -3.64 2.46 -9.42
C ALA A 176 -3.71 1.30 -10.42
N ARG A 177 -4.87 1.16 -11.08
CA ARG A 177 -4.95 0.29 -12.27
C ARG A 177 -4.38 0.99 -13.48
N TYR A 178 -3.62 0.22 -14.26
CA TYR A 178 -3.37 0.49 -15.67
C TYR A 178 -3.75 -0.73 -16.51
N SER A 179 -4.38 -0.42 -17.64
CA SER A 179 -4.81 -1.30 -18.73
C SER A 179 -3.64 -1.76 -19.59
#